data_AF-A0A069SEG9-F1
#
_entry.id   AF-A0A069SEG9-F1
#
_cell.length_a   1.000
_cell.length_b   1.000
_cell.length_c   1.000
_cell.angle_alpha   90.00
_cell.angle_beta   90.00
_cell.angle_gamma   90.00
#
_symmetry.space_group_name_H-M   'P 1'
#
loop_
_entity.id
_entity.type
_entity.pdbx_description
1 polymer ?
#
loop_
_entity_poly.entity_id
_entity_poly.type
_entity_poly.pdbx_seq_one_letter_code
_entity_poly.pdbx_strand_id
1 'polypeptide(L)'
;MKKSVLKSVLAAIAVVMMSCTTTANAQTGNTKYIYGQNDTNTTVYTLNEDGKTLTRKLKYEYKHDENGQVIEKKAYRWDAYRELWKPAYLLTVTPGVYEIKLNYAEWNAKESTFNHNKQESIYREGNNANLLADTQNKK
;
A
#
# COMPACT_ATOMS: atom_id res chain seq x y z
N MET A 1 -8.82 11.09 -28.61
CA MET A 1 -8.67 10.00 -27.61
C MET A 1 -7.47 10.34 -26.73
N LYS A 2 -7.66 10.78 -25.47
CA LYS A 2 -6.58 11.32 -24.60
C LYS A 2 -6.78 11.05 -23.09
N LYS A 3 -7.54 10.01 -22.72
CA LYS A 3 -7.89 9.70 -21.31
C LYS A 3 -7.61 8.24 -20.91
N SER A 4 -7.21 7.38 -21.85
CA SER A 4 -7.04 5.94 -21.58
C SER A 4 -5.78 5.66 -20.77
N VAL A 5 -4.68 6.39 -21.02
CA VAL A 5 -3.39 6.15 -20.36
C VAL A 5 -3.47 6.42 -18.87
N LEU A 6 -3.91 7.61 -18.43
CA LEU A 6 -4.03 7.91 -17.00
C LEU A 6 -5.00 6.97 -16.26
N LYS A 7 -6.12 6.59 -16.89
CA LYS A 7 -7.04 5.58 -16.31
C LYS A 7 -6.35 4.23 -16.11
N SER A 8 -5.55 3.79 -17.09
CA SER A 8 -4.79 2.53 -16.97
C SER A 8 -3.71 2.61 -15.88
N VAL A 9 -3.10 3.78 -15.68
CA VAL A 9 -2.11 4.01 -14.63
C VAL A 9 -2.75 4.01 -13.25
N LEU A 10 -3.92 4.65 -13.09
CA LEU A 10 -4.65 4.61 -11.83
C LEU A 10 -5.00 3.17 -11.43
N ALA A 11 -5.48 2.37 -12.38
CA ALA A 11 -5.76 0.96 -12.17
C ALA A 11 -4.49 0.16 -11.78
N ALA A 12 -3.36 0.41 -12.45
CA ALA A 12 -2.09 -0.23 -12.11
C ALA A 12 -1.60 0.15 -10.70
N ILE A 13 -1.71 1.42 -10.31
CA ILE A 13 -1.39 1.87 -8.95
C ILE A 13 -2.30 1.20 -7.92
N ALA A 14 -3.61 1.13 -8.18
CA ALA A 14 -4.56 0.44 -7.30
C ALA A 14 -4.18 -1.03 -7.10
N VAL A 15 -3.81 -1.75 -8.17
CA VAL A 15 -3.32 -3.14 -8.11
C VAL A 15 -2.07 -3.25 -7.24
N VAL A 16 -1.08 -2.36 -7.43
CA VAL A 16 0.15 -2.34 -6.63
C VAL A 16 -0.16 -2.06 -5.15
N MET A 17 -1.06 -1.09 -4.86
CA MET A 17 -1.49 -0.78 -3.50
C MET A 17 -2.15 -1.99 -2.83
N MET A 18 -3.00 -2.71 -3.56
CA MET A 18 -3.67 -3.90 -3.02
C MET A 18 -2.70 -5.08 -2.86
N SER A 19 -1.69 -5.19 -3.73
CA SER A 19 -0.77 -6.32 -3.72
C SER A 19 -0.01 -6.46 -2.40
N CYS A 20 -0.05 -7.69 -1.88
CA CYS A 20 0.81 -8.20 -0.81
C CYS A 20 1.41 -9.50 -1.36
N THR A 21 2.30 -9.41 -2.36
CA THR A 21 2.96 -10.55 -3.05
C THR A 21 2.14 -11.84 -3.04
N THR A 22 1.13 -11.87 -3.92
CA THR A 22 0.15 -12.95 -4.06
C THR A 22 0.80 -14.24 -4.58
N THR A 23 1.29 -15.06 -3.67
CA THR A 23 1.01 -16.49 -3.70
C THR A 23 0.42 -16.80 -2.33
N ALA A 24 -0.62 -17.62 -2.25
CA ALA A 24 -1.28 -17.96 -0.98
C ALA A 24 -0.34 -18.62 0.06
N ASN A 25 0.95 -18.78 -0.27
CA ASN A 25 2.04 -19.32 0.52
C ASN A 25 3.39 -18.73 0.04
N ALA A 26 3.57 -17.41 0.03
CA ALA A 26 4.87 -16.82 -0.33
C ALA A 26 5.95 -17.38 0.62
N GLN A 27 7.00 -17.97 0.05
CA GLN A 27 8.09 -18.56 0.82
C GLN A 27 9.36 -17.76 0.56
N THR A 28 10.01 -17.31 1.63
CA THR A 28 11.33 -16.67 1.56
C THR A 28 12.25 -17.41 2.52
N GLY A 29 13.17 -18.20 1.95
CA GLY A 29 13.94 -19.18 2.74
C GLY A 29 13.01 -20.19 3.42
N ASN A 30 13.14 -20.35 4.73
CA ASN A 30 12.30 -21.26 5.54
C ASN A 30 11.02 -20.60 6.08
N THR A 31 10.83 -19.29 5.86
CA THR A 31 9.64 -18.60 6.36
C THR A 31 8.52 -18.70 5.33
N LYS A 32 7.39 -19.25 5.76
CA LYS A 32 6.16 -19.33 4.97
C LYS A 32 5.17 -18.26 5.43
N TYR A 33 4.71 -17.43 4.49
CA TYR A 33 3.71 -16.40 4.77
C TYR A 33 2.30 -16.88 4.44
N ILE A 34 1.36 -16.56 5.32
CA ILE A 34 -0.08 -16.81 5.17
C ILE A 34 -0.80 -15.47 5.18
N TYR A 35 -1.78 -15.30 4.29
CA TYR A 35 -2.49 -14.05 4.10
C TYR A 35 -3.98 -14.23 4.40
N GLY A 36 -4.48 -13.47 5.38
CA GLY A 36 -5.93 -13.31 5.59
C GLY A 36 -6.38 -12.03 4.92
N GLN A 37 -7.16 -12.13 3.83
CA GLN A 37 -7.54 -10.99 2.99
C GLN A 37 -9.07 -10.88 2.86
N ASN A 38 -9.56 -9.66 2.86
CA ASN A 38 -10.89 -9.27 2.39
C ASN A 38 -10.80 -7.92 1.67
N ASP A 39 -11.93 -7.40 1.19
CA ASP A 39 -11.96 -6.18 0.38
C ASP A 39 -11.33 -4.97 1.08
N THR A 40 -11.39 -4.88 2.41
CA THR A 40 -10.96 -3.69 3.17
C THR A 40 -9.68 -3.89 3.95
N ASN A 41 -9.22 -5.14 4.10
CA ASN A 41 -8.13 -5.49 5.00
C ASN A 41 -7.31 -6.68 4.51
N THR A 42 -5.99 -6.60 4.74
CA THR A 42 -5.08 -7.73 4.62
C THR A 42 -4.29 -7.89 5.91
N THR A 43 -4.24 -9.08 6.48
CA THR A 43 -3.31 -9.42 7.58
C THR A 43 -2.32 -10.48 7.09
N VAL A 44 -1.04 -10.24 7.35
CA VAL A 44 0.08 -11.12 6.99
C VAL A 44 0.55 -11.84 8.25
N TYR A 45 0.68 -13.15 8.14
CA TYR A 45 1.19 -14.03 9.18
C TYR A 45 2.40 -14.81 8.69
N THR A 46 3.24 -15.25 9.61
CA THR A 46 4.17 -16.36 9.36
C THR A 46 3.63 -17.64 9.95
N LEU A 47 3.73 -18.74 9.22
CA LEU A 47 3.55 -20.09 9.77
C LEU A 47 4.76 -20.44 10.62
N ASN A 48 4.53 -20.80 11.88
CA ASN A 48 5.59 -21.20 12.80
C ASN A 48 6.10 -22.61 12.45
N GLU A 49 7.25 -22.99 13.02
CA GLU A 49 7.93 -24.27 12.72
C GLU A 49 7.08 -25.51 13.03
N ASP A 50 6.14 -25.39 13.98
CA ASP A 50 5.18 -26.45 14.31
C ASP A 50 4.18 -26.76 13.18
N GLY A 51 4.15 -25.93 12.13
CA GLY A 51 3.25 -26.06 10.98
C GLY A 51 1.77 -25.84 11.29
N LYS A 52 1.42 -25.40 12.52
CA LYS A 52 0.05 -25.30 13.03
C LYS A 52 -0.30 -23.90 13.52
N THR A 53 0.67 -23.18 14.08
CA THR A 53 0.43 -21.87 14.69
C THR A 53 0.90 -20.72 13.80
N LEU A 54 0.23 -19.57 13.95
CA LEU A 54 0.47 -18.38 13.14
C LEU A 54 0.94 -17.21 14.00
N THR A 55 1.96 -16.51 13.54
CA THR A 55 2.44 -15.26 14.14
C THR A 55 2.09 -14.07 13.25
N ARG A 56 1.36 -13.10 13.79
CA ARG A 56 1.01 -11.83 13.10
C ARG A 56 2.29 -11.05 12.76
N LYS A 57 2.33 -10.45 11.57
CA LYS A 57 3.45 -9.60 11.11
C LYS A 57 3.00 -8.21 10.71
N LEU A 58 2.12 -8.14 9.73
CA LEU A 58 1.67 -6.89 9.11
C LEU A 58 0.16 -6.89 8.97
N LYS A 59 -0.42 -5.69 8.99
CA LYS A 59 -1.82 -5.47 8.64
C LYS A 59 -1.91 -4.27 7.71
N TYR A 60 -2.80 -4.34 6.73
CA TYR A 60 -3.14 -3.26 5.83
C TYR A 60 -4.64 -3.00 5.89
N GLU A 61 -5.01 -1.72 5.93
CA GLU A 61 -6.38 -1.25 5.76
C GLU A 61 -6.46 -0.47 4.45
N TYR A 62 -7.52 -0.69 3.69
CA TYR A 62 -7.72 -0.08 2.38
C TYR A 62 -8.97 0.81 2.37
N LYS A 63 -8.90 1.95 1.68
CA LYS A 63 -10.10 2.71 1.28
C LYS A 63 -10.24 2.68 -0.23
N HIS A 64 -11.48 2.61 -0.68
CA HIS A 64 -11.83 2.56 -2.09
C HIS A 64 -12.58 3.83 -2.49
N ASP A 65 -12.44 4.23 -3.75
CA ASP A 65 -13.30 5.24 -4.35
C ASP A 65 -14.67 4.66 -4.77
N GLU A 66 -15.51 5.50 -5.36
CA GLU A 66 -16.85 5.11 -5.86
C GLU A 66 -16.80 4.05 -6.96
N ASN A 67 -15.65 3.86 -7.62
CA ASN A 67 -15.45 2.85 -8.66
C ASN A 67 -14.81 1.56 -8.10
N GLY A 68 -14.63 1.45 -6.79
CA GLY A 68 -14.00 0.31 -6.14
C GLY A 68 -12.48 0.25 -6.27
N GLN A 69 -11.81 1.33 -6.68
CA GLN A 69 -10.35 1.38 -6.78
C GLN A 69 -9.73 1.78 -5.45
N VAL A 70 -8.65 1.11 -5.04
CA VAL A 70 -7.92 1.46 -3.82
C VAL A 70 -7.29 2.84 -3.95
N ILE A 71 -7.70 3.78 -3.10
CA ILE A 71 -7.15 5.15 -3.02
C ILE A 71 -6.38 5.42 -1.73
N GLU A 72 -6.48 4.56 -0.72
CA GLU A 72 -5.69 4.64 0.50
C GLU A 72 -5.23 3.24 0.91
N LYS A 73 -3.97 3.10 1.32
CA LYS A 73 -3.44 1.92 2.00
C LYS A 73 -2.74 2.37 3.27
N LYS A 74 -3.30 2.00 4.42
CA LYS A 74 -2.69 2.24 5.74
C LYS A 74 -2.05 0.96 6.24
N ALA A 75 -0.77 1.03 6.62
CA ALA A 75 0.00 -0.12 7.05
C ALA A 75 0.27 -0.11 8.55
N TYR A 76 0.30 -1.30 9.13
CA TYR A 76 0.55 -1.56 10.54
C TYR A 76 1.57 -2.68 10.72
N ARG A 77 2.36 -2.59 11.78
CA ARG A 77 3.27 -3.63 12.27
C ARG A 77 2.75 -4.22 13.57
N TRP A 78 2.85 -5.53 13.73
CA TRP A 78 2.49 -6.20 14.98
C TRP A 78 3.55 -5.94 16.06
N ASP A 79 3.14 -5.41 17.22
CA ASP A 79 3.95 -5.39 18.42
C ASP A 79 3.59 -6.61 19.25
N ALA A 80 4.47 -7.63 19.24
CA ALA A 80 4.24 -8.87 19.97
C ALA A 80 4.33 -8.71 21.49
N TYR A 81 5.09 -7.73 21.99
CA TYR A 81 5.24 -7.51 23.43
C TYR A 81 3.99 -6.86 24.02
N ARG A 82 3.40 -5.91 23.29
CA ARG A 82 2.18 -5.18 23.73
C ARG A 82 0.89 -5.76 23.17
N GLU A 83 0.99 -6.80 22.36
CA GLU A 83 -0.12 -7.44 21.64
C GLU A 83 -1.04 -6.46 20.91
N LEU A 84 -0.45 -5.51 20.16
CA LEU A 84 -1.21 -4.50 19.44
C LEU A 84 -0.63 -4.16 18.06
N TRP A 85 -1.48 -3.64 17.18
CA TRP A 85 -1.08 -3.12 15.88
C TRP A 85 -0.58 -1.68 15.99
N LYS A 86 0.68 -1.43 15.60
CA LYS A 86 1.25 -0.08 15.52
C LYS A 86 1.17 0.45 14.10
N PRO A 87 0.66 1.67 13.87
CA PRO A 87 0.71 2.30 12.56
C PRO A 87 2.17 2.45 12.10
N ALA A 88 2.39 2.24 10.80
CA ALA A 88 3.72 2.27 10.18
C ALA A 88 3.81 3.35 9.10
N TYR A 89 2.95 3.29 8.08
CA TYR A 89 2.91 4.27 7.00
C TYR A 89 1.52 4.35 6.37
N LEU A 90 1.34 5.40 5.57
CA LEU A 90 0.15 5.65 4.79
C LEU A 90 0.54 5.93 3.34
N LEU A 91 -0.12 5.24 2.41
CA LEU A 91 -0.14 5.59 0.98
C LEU A 91 -1.51 6.17 0.63
N THR A 92 -1.53 7.27 -0.11
CA THR A 92 -2.76 7.89 -0.62
C THR A 92 -2.61 8.23 -2.10
N VAL A 93 -3.66 7.95 -2.87
CA VAL A 93 -3.75 8.27 -4.29
C VAL A 93 -4.78 9.35 -4.49
N THR A 94 -4.35 10.46 -5.09
CA THR A 94 -5.26 11.52 -5.53
C THR A 94 -5.34 11.48 -7.05
N PRO A 95 -6.42 10.93 -7.63
CA PRO A 95 -6.62 10.99 -9.06
C PRO A 95 -6.96 12.42 -9.49
N GLY A 96 -6.40 12.85 -10.62
CA GLY A 96 -6.67 14.14 -11.24
C GLY A 96 -6.88 14.00 -12.74
N VAL A 97 -7.38 15.05 -13.37
CA VAL A 97 -7.68 15.05 -14.81
C VAL A 97 -6.41 14.95 -15.66
N TYR A 98 -5.33 15.56 -15.20
CA TYR A 98 -4.06 15.67 -15.95
C TYR A 98 -2.91 14.90 -15.28
N GLU A 99 -3.04 14.60 -14.00
CA GLU A 99 -2.00 13.93 -13.22
C GLU A 99 -2.62 13.07 -12.12
N ILE A 100 -1.90 12.04 -11.69
CA ILE A 100 -2.21 11.21 -10.53
C ILE A 100 -1.09 11.41 -9.51
N LYS A 101 -1.44 11.67 -8.26
CA LYS A 101 -0.48 11.81 -7.17
C LYS A 101 -0.53 10.59 -6.28
N LEU A 102 0.62 9.99 -6.01
CA LEU A 102 0.81 8.96 -5.00
C LEU A 102 1.65 9.57 -3.87
N ASN A 103 1.06 9.73 -2.69
CA ASN A 103 1.73 10.26 -1.51
C ASN A 103 2.05 9.13 -0.54
N TYR A 104 3.25 9.18 0.04
CA TYR A 104 3.72 8.32 1.13
C TYR A 104 4.04 9.17 2.35
N ALA A 105 3.66 8.69 3.54
CA ALA A 105 4.10 9.25 4.80
C ALA A 105 4.22 8.17 5.88
N GLU A 106 5.27 8.25 6.68
CA GLU A 106 5.47 7.40 7.85
C GLU A 106 4.74 7.94 9.08
N TRP A 107 4.40 7.02 9.98
CA TRP A 107 3.80 7.35 11.25
C TRP A 107 4.79 8.11 12.16
N ASN A 108 4.38 9.31 12.58
CA ASN A 108 5.05 10.10 13.58
C ASN A 108 4.41 9.81 14.94
N ALA A 109 5.09 9.04 15.79
CA ALA A 109 4.57 8.67 17.10
C ALA A 109 4.44 9.87 18.06
N LYS A 110 5.24 10.93 17.88
CA LYS A 110 5.19 12.13 18.72
C LYS A 110 3.93 12.95 18.44
N GLU A 111 3.57 13.09 17.18
CA GLU A 111 2.44 13.91 16.74
C GLU A 111 1.16 13.09 16.54
N SER A 112 1.26 11.76 16.56
CA SER A 112 0.17 10.83 16.29
C SER A 112 -0.49 11.07 14.92
N THR A 113 0.34 11.36 13.91
CA THR A 113 -0.10 11.57 12.52
C THR A 113 0.85 10.94 11.51
N PHE A 114 0.41 10.78 10.25
CA PHE A 114 1.26 10.34 9.15
C PHE A 114 1.90 11.53 8.44
N ASN A 115 2.99 12.04 9.00
CA ASN A 115 3.69 13.20 8.43
C ASN A 115 5.22 13.11 8.49
N HIS A 116 5.76 11.95 8.83
CA HIS A 116 7.20 11.70 8.83
C HIS A 116 7.66 11.18 7.46
N ASN A 117 8.90 11.48 7.05
CA ASN A 117 9.54 10.97 5.83
C ASN A 117 8.64 11.01 4.58
N LYS A 118 7.98 12.15 4.35
CA LYS A 118 6.97 12.29 3.29
C LYS A 118 7.59 12.25 1.90
N GLN A 119 6.94 11.54 0.99
CA GLN A 119 7.31 11.49 -0.43
C GLN A 119 6.07 11.65 -1.30
N GLU A 120 6.23 12.23 -2.48
CA GLU A 120 5.17 12.30 -3.49
C GLU A 120 5.71 11.88 -4.85
N SER A 121 4.99 10.98 -5.51
CA SER A 121 5.19 10.63 -6.91
C SER A 121 4.05 11.20 -7.75
N ILE A 122 4.37 11.92 -8.82
CA ILE A 122 3.40 12.54 -9.73
C ILE A 122 3.49 11.86 -11.08
N TYR A 123 2.39 11.24 -11.50
CA TYR A 123 2.25 10.57 -12.80
C TYR A 123 1.46 11.46 -13.75
N ARG A 124 1.99 11.71 -14.95
CA ARG A 124 1.36 12.55 -15.98
C ARG A 124 1.53 11.96 -17.36
N GLU A 125 0.57 12.21 -18.25
CA GLU A 125 0.69 11.84 -19.66
C GLU A 125 1.67 12.78 -20.36
N GLY A 126 2.70 12.21 -20.99
CA GLY A 126 3.65 12.93 -21.82
C GLY A 126 3.13 13.16 -23.24
N ASN A 127 3.82 14.02 -23.99
CA ASN A 127 3.38 14.46 -25.33
C ASN A 127 3.18 13.33 -26.35
N ASN A 128 3.84 12.18 -26.17
CA ASN A 128 3.75 11.01 -27.04
C ASN A 128 2.85 9.89 -26.46
N ALA A 129 1.91 10.22 -25.57
CA ALA A 129 1.10 9.25 -24.81
C ALA A 129 1.91 8.29 -23.93
N ASN A 130 3.17 8.64 -23.63
CA ASN A 130 4.01 7.93 -22.67
C ASN A 130 3.72 8.41 -21.25
N LEU A 131 3.99 7.57 -20.24
CA LEU A 131 3.88 7.96 -18.84
C LEU A 131 5.17 8.61 -18.35
N LEU A 132 5.05 9.76 -17.70
CA LEU A 132 6.13 10.42 -16.98
C LEU A 132 5.85 10.34 -15.48
N ALA A 133 6.87 10.02 -14.69
CA ALA A 133 6.81 9.96 -13.23
C ALA A 133 7.94 10.78 -12.62
N ASP A 134 7.64 11.58 -11.61
CA ASP A 134 8.60 12.36 -10.84
C ASP A 134 8.36 12.13 -9.35
N THR A 135 9.40 11.80 -8.58
CA THR A 135 9.31 11.52 -7.15
C THR A 135 10.10 12.54 -6.35
N GLN A 136 9.45 13.16 -5.36
CA GLN A 136 10.02 14.25 -4.57
C GLN A 136 9.88 13.96 -3.08
N ASN A 137 10.93 14.29 -2.31
CA ASN A 137 10.85 14.35 -0.86
C ASN A 137 10.12 15.63 -0.44
N LYS A 138 9.09 15.51 0.38
CA LYS A 138 8.35 16.65 0.92
C LYS A 138 8.91 17.03 2.28
N LYS A 139 9.27 18.31 2.44
CA LYS A 139 9.61 18.90 3.75
C LYS A 139 8.41 18.85 4.69
#